data_AF-A0A809XT34-F1
#
_entry.id   AF-A0A809XT34-F1
#
_cell.length_a   1.000
_cell.length_b   1.000
_cell.length_c   1.000
_cell.angle_alpha   90.00
_cell.angle_beta   90.00
_cell.angle_gamma   90.00
#
_symmetry.space_group_name_H-M   'P 1'
#
loop_
_entity.id
_entity.type
_entity.pdbx_description
1 polymer ?
#
loop_
_entity_poly.entity_id
_entity_poly.type
_entity_poly.pdbx_seq_one_letter_code
_entity_poly.pdbx_strand_id
1 'polypeptide(L)'
;MNAKNAGTRALADVRIDWLKDLRDTLSEYHSILMCENPDAKGEADVRTKERANAVDDRRLSYLGTKLDLLLNQKKKYQQALWRVSDDILKHENPTDEDYDQADKQLVAAAREVLDFHWRKIKAEILGEPPLKEPPVQDTRATL
;
A
#
# COMPACT_ATOMS: atom_id res chain seq x y z
N MET A 1 9.54 -29.36 -19.06
CA MET A 1 8.44 -28.39 -18.79
C MET A 1 7.13 -29.01 -19.27
N ASN A 2 6.06 -28.98 -18.47
CA ASN A 2 4.71 -29.38 -18.89
C ASN A 2 3.78 -28.16 -18.88
N ALA A 3 2.61 -28.25 -19.52
CA ALA A 3 1.68 -27.11 -19.66
C ALA A 3 1.25 -26.51 -18.31
N LYS A 4 1.14 -27.34 -17.26
CA LYS A 4 0.84 -26.89 -15.89
C LYS A 4 1.94 -25.99 -15.34
N ASN A 5 3.21 -26.40 -15.45
CA ASN A 5 4.34 -25.62 -14.97
C ASN A 5 4.53 -24.32 -15.77
N ALA A 6 4.20 -24.32 -17.06
CA ALA A 6 4.21 -23.11 -17.88
C ALA A 6 3.13 -22.11 -17.43
N GLY A 7 1.90 -22.59 -17.18
CA GLY A 7 0.81 -21.76 -16.67
C GLY A 7 1.09 -21.19 -15.27
N THR A 8 1.67 -21.99 -14.37
CA THR A 8 2.04 -21.53 -13.02
C THR A 8 3.11 -20.43 -13.07
N ARG A 9 4.09 -20.56 -13.97
CA ARG A 9 5.14 -19.55 -14.11
C ARG A 9 4.60 -18.23 -14.67
N ALA A 10 3.74 -18.28 -15.69
CA ALA A 10 3.08 -17.09 -16.21
C ALA A 10 2.23 -16.37 -15.15
N LEU A 11 1.56 -17.11 -14.27
CA LEU A 11 0.81 -16.51 -13.15
C LEU A 11 1.74 -15.86 -12.13
N ALA A 12 2.86 -16.50 -11.80
CA ALA A 12 3.87 -15.94 -10.91
C ALA A 12 4.45 -14.64 -11.48
N ASP A 13 4.70 -14.57 -12.79
CA ASP A 13 5.20 -13.36 -13.45
C ASP A 13 4.21 -12.19 -13.31
N VAL A 14 2.91 -12.42 -13.59
CA VAL A 14 1.85 -11.41 -13.40
C VAL A 14 1.77 -10.94 -11.95
N ARG A 15 1.90 -11.85 -10.97
CA ARG A 15 1.93 -11.49 -9.55
C ARG A 15 3.17 -10.69 -9.17
N ILE A 16 4.32 -11.02 -9.73
CA ILE A 16 5.56 -10.27 -9.51
C ILE A 16 5.40 -8.84 -10.00
N ASP A 17 4.80 -8.64 -11.17
CA ASP A 17 4.57 -7.29 -11.71
C ASP A 17 3.58 -6.50 -10.85
N TRP A 18 2.47 -7.12 -10.44
CA TRP A 18 1.56 -6.50 -9.46
C TRP A 18 2.26 -6.14 -8.13
N LEU A 19 3.16 -7.00 -7.64
CA LEU A 19 3.90 -6.75 -6.39
C LEU A 19 4.89 -5.58 -6.53
N LYS A 20 5.52 -5.43 -7.70
CA LYS A 20 6.37 -4.27 -8.02
C LYS A 20 5.54 -2.99 -8.04
N ASP A 21 4.42 -2.98 -8.76
CA ASP A 21 3.53 -1.82 -8.87
C ASP A 21 3.02 -1.38 -7.49
N LEU A 22 2.65 -2.35 -6.64
CA LEU A 22 2.25 -2.08 -5.27
C LEU A 22 3.39 -1.47 -4.45
N ARG A 23 4.59 -2.07 -4.50
CA ARG A 23 5.77 -1.56 -3.79
C ARG A 23 6.10 -0.13 -4.24
N ASP A 24 6.12 0.13 -5.54
CA ASP A 24 6.50 1.43 -6.08
C ASP A 24 5.45 2.50 -5.72
N THR A 25 4.16 2.15 -5.75
CA THR A 25 3.06 3.01 -5.27
C THR A 25 3.23 3.35 -3.79
N LEU A 26 3.53 2.36 -2.94
CA LEU A 26 3.73 2.55 -1.51
C LEU A 26 5.00 3.35 -1.18
N SER A 27 6.09 3.12 -1.91
CA SER A 27 7.33 3.89 -1.76
C SER A 27 7.10 5.37 -2.08
N GLU A 28 6.34 5.67 -3.14
CA GLU A 28 6.00 7.04 -3.46
C GLU A 28 5.07 7.65 -2.41
N TYR A 29 4.04 6.92 -1.99
CA TYR A 29 3.12 7.36 -0.92
C TYR A 29 3.89 7.71 0.36
N HIS A 30 4.74 6.81 0.83
CA HIS A 30 5.63 7.02 1.98
C HIS A 30 6.54 8.23 1.80
N SER A 31 7.13 8.40 0.61
CA SER A 31 8.03 9.53 0.36
C SER A 31 7.33 10.88 0.49
N ILE A 32 6.06 10.98 0.06
CA ILE A 32 5.29 12.22 0.17
C ILE A 32 4.96 12.50 1.63
N LEU A 33 4.51 11.50 2.39
CA LEU A 33 4.27 11.64 3.83
C LEU A 33 5.52 12.09 4.59
N MET A 34 6.70 11.56 4.23
CA MET A 34 7.97 11.91 4.88
C MET A 34 8.62 13.21 4.35
N CYS A 35 8.17 13.71 3.21
CA CYS A 35 8.66 14.96 2.62
C CYS A 35 7.98 16.20 3.22
N GLU A 36 6.93 16.05 4.03
CA GLU A 36 6.41 17.10 4.91
C GLU A 36 7.41 17.38 6.05
N ASN A 37 8.57 17.93 5.70
CA ASN A 37 9.56 18.42 6.65
C ASN A 37 9.44 19.96 6.74
N PRO A 38 8.98 20.51 7.87
CA PRO A 38 8.84 21.96 8.07
C PRO A 38 10.18 22.73 8.11
N ASP A 39 11.30 22.00 8.09
CA ASP A 39 12.66 22.55 8.14
C ASP A 39 13.21 23.05 6.80
N ALA A 40 12.37 23.26 5.79
CA ALA A 40 12.67 24.20 4.72
C ALA A 40 12.73 25.64 5.30
N LYS A 41 13.78 25.92 6.08
CA LYS A 41 14.25 27.21 6.58
C LYS A 41 14.83 28.07 5.44
N GLY A 42 14.22 27.98 4.26
CA GLY A 42 14.35 28.96 3.22
C GLY A 42 13.08 29.80 3.22
N GLU A 43 13.21 31.09 2.97
CA GLU A 43 12.10 32.01 2.71
C GLU A 43 11.36 31.62 1.42
N ALA A 44 10.82 30.40 1.35
CA ALA A 44 9.92 30.02 0.29
C ALA A 44 8.62 30.79 0.53
N ASP A 45 8.26 31.63 -0.46
CA ASP A 45 7.00 32.36 -0.53
C ASP A 45 5.83 31.43 -0.13
N VAL A 46 4.91 31.93 0.69
CA VAL A 46 3.73 31.20 1.18
C VAL A 46 2.98 30.55 0.01
N ARG A 47 2.91 31.23 -1.14
CA ARG A 47 2.28 30.68 -2.36
C ARG A 47 3.01 29.47 -2.94
N THR A 48 4.33 29.37 -2.72
CA THR A 48 5.14 28.24 -3.18
C THR A 48 4.91 27.03 -2.28
N LYS A 49 4.75 27.24 -0.96
CA LYS A 49 4.37 26.19 -0.01
C LYS A 49 2.95 25.68 -0.24
N GLU A 50 1.97 26.57 -0.37
CA GLU A 50 0.58 26.21 -0.68
C GLU A 50 0.46 25.43 -2.00
N ARG A 51 1.21 25.83 -3.03
CA ARG A 51 1.22 25.13 -4.31
C ARG A 51 1.90 23.75 -4.23
N ALA A 52 2.95 23.60 -3.44
CA ALA A 52 3.61 22.32 -3.21
C ALA A 52 2.65 21.36 -2.50
N ASN A 53 2.03 21.81 -1.40
CA ASN A 53 1.05 21.03 -0.65
C ASN A 53 -0.13 20.59 -1.53
N ALA A 54 -0.68 21.49 -2.36
CA ALA A 54 -1.77 21.13 -3.26
C ALA A 54 -1.37 20.09 -4.35
N VAL A 55 -0.09 20.04 -4.72
CA VAL A 55 0.43 19.02 -5.64
C VAL A 55 0.56 17.68 -4.92
N ASP A 56 1.06 17.69 -3.69
CA ASP A 56 1.22 16.51 -2.86
C ASP A 56 -0.14 15.90 -2.46
N ASP A 57 -1.14 16.73 -2.09
CA ASP A 57 -2.52 16.29 -1.81
C ASP A 57 -3.15 15.58 -3.00
N ARG A 58 -3.01 16.19 -4.20
CA ARG A 58 -3.50 15.59 -5.44
C ARG A 58 -2.77 14.28 -5.74
N ARG A 59 -1.48 14.22 -5.44
CA ARG A 59 -0.66 13.03 -5.68
C ARG A 59 -1.02 11.90 -4.72
N LEU A 60 -1.18 12.18 -3.43
CA LEU A 60 -1.65 11.23 -2.42
C LEU A 60 -3.05 10.70 -2.79
N SER A 61 -3.96 11.57 -3.22
CA SER A 61 -5.29 11.17 -3.70
C SER A 61 -5.20 10.18 -4.88
N TYR A 62 -4.33 10.45 -5.85
CA TYR A 62 -4.09 9.57 -6.99
C TYR A 62 -3.47 8.23 -6.57
N LEU A 63 -2.50 8.24 -5.65
CA LEU A 63 -1.88 7.03 -5.14
C LEU A 63 -2.87 6.20 -4.30
N GLY A 64 -3.74 6.83 -3.52
CA GLY A 64 -4.85 6.16 -2.85
C GLY A 64 -5.79 5.47 -3.82
N THR A 65 -6.18 6.14 -4.91
CA THR A 65 -6.98 5.51 -5.97
C THR A 65 -6.26 4.32 -6.61
N LYS A 66 -4.93 4.38 -6.78
CA LYS A 66 -4.16 3.21 -7.23
C LYS A 66 -4.25 2.07 -6.22
N LEU A 67 -4.11 2.36 -4.92
CA LEU A 67 -4.23 1.36 -3.87
C LEU A 67 -5.64 0.73 -3.85
N ASP A 68 -6.70 1.51 -4.07
CA ASP A 68 -8.08 1.00 -4.20
C ASP A 68 -8.22 -0.03 -5.32
N LEU A 69 -7.54 0.19 -6.45
CA LEU A 69 -7.60 -0.70 -7.62
C LEU A 69 -6.67 -1.92 -7.46
N LEU A 70 -5.53 -1.76 -6.80
CA LEU A 70 -4.54 -2.82 -6.62
C LEU A 70 -4.92 -3.80 -5.50
N LEU A 71 -5.64 -3.36 -4.47
CA LEU A 71 -5.89 -4.13 -3.26
C LEU A 71 -7.27 -4.79 -3.25
N ASN A 72 -7.30 -6.06 -2.86
CA ASN A 72 -8.55 -6.80 -2.67
C ASN A 72 -9.04 -6.69 -1.22
N GLN A 73 -10.06 -5.87 -1.00
CA GLN A 73 -10.63 -5.61 0.32
C GLN A 73 -11.32 -6.83 0.98
N LYS A 74 -11.50 -7.95 0.26
CA LYS A 74 -12.01 -9.21 0.85
C LYS A 74 -10.90 -10.05 1.49
N LYS A 75 -9.65 -9.61 1.37
CA LYS A 75 -8.46 -10.29 1.87
C LYS A 75 -7.88 -9.55 3.06
N LYS A 76 -7.58 -10.26 4.14
CA LYS A 76 -7.26 -9.68 5.45
C LYS A 76 -6.14 -8.63 5.39
N TYR A 77 -4.98 -8.98 4.84
CA TYR A 77 -3.80 -8.10 4.84
C TYR A 77 -4.00 -6.93 3.88
N GLN A 78 -4.56 -7.21 2.69
CA GLN A 78 -4.82 -6.17 1.70
C GLN A 78 -5.87 -5.17 2.18
N GLN A 79 -6.91 -5.63 2.89
CA GLN A 79 -7.88 -4.75 3.52
C GLN A 79 -7.24 -3.90 4.62
N ALA A 80 -6.38 -4.48 5.46
CA ALA A 80 -5.69 -3.73 6.50
C ALA A 80 -4.85 -2.60 5.91
N LEU A 81 -4.09 -2.88 4.85
CA LEU A 81 -3.33 -1.86 4.12
C LEU A 81 -4.24 -0.79 3.51
N TRP A 82 -5.32 -1.21 2.86
CA TRP A 82 -6.30 -0.30 2.28
C TRP A 82 -6.90 0.65 3.31
N ARG A 83 -7.31 0.13 4.48
CA ARG A 83 -7.88 0.94 5.56
C ARG A 83 -6.92 2.02 6.02
N VAL A 84 -5.65 1.67 6.25
CA VAL A 84 -4.65 2.66 6.68
C VAL A 84 -4.48 3.76 5.62
N SER A 85 -4.39 3.40 4.33
CA SER A 85 -4.29 4.41 3.27
C SER A 85 -5.55 5.28 3.12
N ASP A 86 -6.73 4.71 3.36
CA ASP A 86 -8.01 5.41 3.30
C ASP A 86 -8.20 6.34 4.51
N ASP A 87 -7.78 5.90 5.70
CA ASP A 87 -7.80 6.69 6.93
C ASP A 87 -6.88 7.92 6.81
N ILE A 88 -5.70 7.78 6.20
CA ILE A 88 -4.78 8.90 5.91
C ILE A 88 -5.47 9.95 5.03
N LEU A 89 -6.11 9.53 3.94
CA LEU A 89 -6.76 10.45 3.00
C LEU A 89 -8.00 11.13 3.57
N LYS A 90 -8.66 10.50 4.54
CA LYS A 90 -9.84 11.04 5.22
C LYS A 90 -9.50 11.88 6.43
N HIS A 91 -8.24 11.92 6.84
CA HIS A 91 -7.83 12.68 8.00
C HIS A 91 -7.88 14.18 7.68
N GLU A 92 -8.81 14.89 8.32
CA GLU A 92 -8.90 16.35 8.20
C GLU A 92 -7.94 17.00 9.19
N ASN A 93 -7.10 17.94 8.71
CA ASN A 93 -6.12 18.68 9.50
C ASN A 93 -5.17 17.79 10.37
N PRO A 94 -4.50 16.79 9.79
CA PRO A 94 -3.54 15.95 10.50
C PRO A 94 -2.38 16.76 11.08
N THR A 95 -1.90 16.36 12.25
CA THR A 95 -0.66 16.86 12.84
C THR A 95 0.55 16.05 12.37
N ASP A 96 1.76 16.58 12.57
CA ASP A 96 3.00 15.84 12.27
C ASP A 96 3.06 14.49 13.01
N GLU A 97 2.57 14.43 14.25
CA GLU A 97 2.48 13.17 15.03
C GLU A 97 1.49 12.18 14.41
N ASP A 98 0.37 12.67 13.85
CA ASP A 98 -0.62 11.84 13.17
C ASP A 98 -0.02 11.21 11.90
N TYR A 99 0.73 11.99 11.12
CA TYR A 99 1.42 11.50 9.93
C TYR A 99 2.49 10.46 10.26
N ASP A 100 3.31 10.73 11.28
CA ASP A 100 4.33 9.80 11.77
C ASP A 100 3.71 8.46 12.21
N GLN A 101 2.57 8.52 12.89
CA GLN A 101 1.86 7.34 13.37
C GLN A 101 1.19 6.59 12.23
N ALA A 102 0.56 7.31 11.30
CA ALA A 102 -0.07 6.72 10.13
C ALA A 102 0.95 6.07 9.19
N ASP A 103 2.13 6.68 9.01
CA ASP A 103 3.22 6.10 8.24
C ASP A 103 3.68 4.76 8.83
N LYS A 104 3.92 4.70 10.15
CA LYS A 104 4.30 3.46 10.83
C LYS A 104 3.27 2.36 10.59
N GLN A 105 1.97 2.71 10.64
CA GLN A 105 0.90 1.76 10.35
C GLN A 105 0.89 1.33 8.88
N LEU A 106 1.11 2.26 7.95
CA LEU A 106 1.14 2.01 6.51
C LEU A 106 2.27 1.03 6.18
N VAL A 107 3.47 1.29 6.68
CA VAL A 107 4.66 0.45 6.49
C VAL A 107 4.45 -0.94 7.09
N ALA A 108 3.88 -1.03 8.29
CA ALA A 108 3.59 -2.32 8.92
C ALA A 108 2.59 -3.14 8.10
N ALA A 109 1.47 -2.54 7.68
CA ALA A 109 0.46 -3.22 6.86
C ALA A 109 1.02 -3.60 5.47
N ALA A 110 1.84 -2.73 4.87
CA ALA A 110 2.53 -3.00 3.61
C ALA A 110 3.42 -4.24 3.70
N ARG A 111 4.22 -4.36 4.76
CA ARG A 111 5.12 -5.52 4.97
C ARG A 111 4.36 -6.84 5.04
N GLU A 112 3.21 -6.87 5.71
CA GLU A 112 2.37 -8.07 5.79
C GLU A 112 1.86 -8.51 4.41
N VAL A 113 1.39 -7.55 3.59
CA VAL A 113 0.94 -7.84 2.22
C VAL A 113 2.10 -8.34 1.36
N LEU A 114 3.23 -7.63 1.39
CA LEU A 114 4.40 -7.94 0.58
C LEU A 114 5.00 -9.31 0.96
N ASP A 115 5.16 -9.61 2.25
CA ASP A 115 5.69 -10.91 2.71
C ASP A 115 4.77 -12.06 2.31
N PHE A 116 3.46 -11.92 2.54
CA PHE A 116 2.50 -12.96 2.19
C PHE A 116 2.54 -13.29 0.69
N HIS A 117 2.49 -12.27 -0.17
CA HIS A 117 2.50 -12.49 -1.62
C HIS A 117 3.84 -12.97 -2.14
N TRP A 118 4.95 -12.53 -1.54
CA TRP A 118 6.28 -13.07 -1.87
C TRP A 118 6.39 -14.57 -1.58
N ARG A 119 5.92 -15.00 -0.40
CA ARG A 119 5.86 -16.43 -0.04
C ARG A 119 4.95 -17.20 -0.97
N LYS A 120 3.82 -16.61 -1.37
CA LYS A 120 2.88 -17.23 -2.31
C LYS A 120 3.51 -17.43 -3.69
N ILE A 121 4.19 -16.42 -4.22
CA ILE A 121 4.92 -16.50 -5.50
C ILE A 121 5.98 -17.61 -5.42
N LYS A 122 6.76 -17.67 -4.34
CA LYS A 122 7.74 -18.75 -4.13
C LYS A 122 7.09 -20.13 -4.17
N ALA A 123 6.00 -20.32 -3.42
CA ALA A 123 5.27 -21.58 -3.40
C ALA A 123 4.76 -21.97 -4.80
N GLU A 124 4.19 -21.02 -5.54
CA GLU A 124 3.74 -21.23 -6.93
C GLU A 124 4.90 -21.66 -7.84
N ILE A 125 6.04 -20.97 -7.81
CA ILE A 125 7.22 -21.29 -8.63
C ILE A 125 7.79 -22.68 -8.29
N LEU A 126 7.80 -23.05 -7.01
CA LEU A 126 8.29 -24.34 -6.53
C LEU A 126 7.29 -25.49 -6.71
N GLY A 127 6.05 -25.19 -7.11
CA GLY A 127 4.97 -26.18 -7.23
C GLY A 127 4.42 -26.67 -5.89
N GLU A 128 4.61 -25.89 -4.83
CA GLU A 128 4.05 -26.15 -3.51
C GLU A 128 2.54 -25.86 -3.45
N PRO A 129 1.82 -26.34 -2.41
CA PRO A 129 0.41 -26.03 -2.23
C PRO A 129 0.15 -24.51 -2.21
N PRO A 130 -0.94 -24.03 -2.85
CA PRO A 130 -1.20 -22.61 -2.97
C PRO A 130 -1.51 -21.98 -1.60
N LEU A 131 -0.73 -20.96 -1.24
CA LEU A 131 -1.01 -20.16 -0.05
C LEU A 131 -2.29 -19.33 -0.25
N LYS A 132 -3.18 -19.41 0.73
CA LYS A 132 -4.46 -18.67 0.75
C LYS A 132 -4.42 -17.62 1.84
N GLU A 133 -4.64 -16.38 1.44
CA GLU A 133 -4.79 -15.29 2.38
C GLU A 133 -6.12 -15.46 3.14
N PRO A 134 -6.13 -15.33 4.48
CA PRO A 134 -7.34 -15.44 5.25
C PRO A 134 -8.37 -14.39 4.80
N PRO A 135 -9.68 -14.74 4.84
CA PRO A 135 -10.71 -13.74 4.65
C PRO A 135 -10.67 -12.71 5.79
N VAL A 136 -11.25 -11.54 5.53
CA VAL A 136 -11.54 -10.58 6.59
C VAL A 136 -12.47 -11.24 7.62
N GLN A 137 -12.09 -11.19 8.90
CA GLN A 137 -12.97 -11.65 9.97
C GLN A 137 -14.02 -10.57 10.21
N ASP A 138 -15.28 -10.89 9.92
CA ASP A 138 -16.41 -10.02 10.24
C ASP A 138 -16.70 -10.16 11.74
N THR A 139 -16.24 -9.21 12.55
CA THR A 139 -16.44 -9.22 14.02
C THR A 139 -17.87 -8.88 14.44
N ARG A 140 -18.86 -8.92 13.53
CA ARG A 140 -20.28 -8.63 13.80
C ARG A 140 -21.15 -9.86 14.10
N ALA A 141 -20.56 -11.01 14.41
CA ALA A 141 -21.29 -12.23 14.75
C ALA A 141 -21.11 -12.66 16.22
N THR A 142 -21.24 -11.72 17.15
CA THR A 142 -21.49 -12.04 18.57
C THR A 142 -22.14 -10.84 19.26
N LEU A 143 -23.46 -10.74 19.11
CA LEU A 143 -24.35 -10.03 20.04
C LEU A 143 -25.57 -10.93 20.28
#